data_AF-A0A485BYQ0-F1
#
_entry.id   AF-A0A485BYQ0-F1
#
_cell.length_a   1.000
_cell.length_b   1.000
_cell.length_c   1.000
_cell.angle_alpha   90.00
_cell.angle_beta   90.00
_cell.angle_gamma   90.00
#
_symmetry.space_group_name_H-M   'P 1'
#
loop_
_entity.id
_entity.type
_entity.pdbx_description
1 polymer ?
#
loop_
_entity_poly.entity_id
_entity_poly.type
_entity_poly.pdbx_seq_one_letter_code
_entity_poly.pdbx_strand_id
1 'polypeptide(L)'
;MNFLGLQGLREAIAENNFLSELEASGGIVLHTDMGYPVAEYKGTDIRIAIEPINLTHMRDLTNGYVVMFRNGELGHEIEGDLYEALSQAVDRLKIAVVATD
;
A
#
# COMPACT_ATOMS: atom_id res chain seq x y z
N MET A 1 -11.42 -9.91 -5.03
CA MET A 1 -10.45 -8.86 -4.66
C MET A 1 -11.25 -7.60 -4.40
N ASN A 2 -11.01 -6.90 -3.28
CA ASN A 2 -11.72 -5.67 -3.00
C ASN A 2 -11.22 -4.54 -3.93
N PHE A 3 -12.09 -4.10 -4.83
CA PHE A 3 -11.84 -3.02 -5.79
C PHE A 3 -11.49 -1.70 -5.09
N LEU A 4 -12.13 -1.39 -3.96
CA LEU A 4 -11.95 -0.14 -3.21
C LEU A 4 -10.55 -0.06 -2.59
N GLY A 5 -10.03 -1.17 -2.05
CA GLY A 5 -8.67 -1.21 -1.49
C GLY A 5 -7.61 -0.96 -2.57
N LEU A 6 -7.76 -1.59 -3.74
CA LEU A 6 -6.83 -1.37 -4.86
C LEU A 6 -6.94 0.06 -5.42
N GLN A 7 -8.16 0.60 -5.49
CA GLN A 7 -8.36 1.98 -5.93
C GLN A 7 -7.74 2.97 -4.96
N GLY A 8 -8.01 2.84 -3.65
CA GLY A 8 -7.41 3.71 -2.65
C GLY A 8 -5.87 3.65 -2.68
N LEU A 9 -5.29 2.46 -2.87
CA LEU A 9 -3.85 2.31 -3.01
C LEU A 9 -3.29 3.05 -4.25
N ARG A 10 -4.00 2.99 -5.38
CA ARG A 10 -3.63 3.74 -6.58
C ARG A 10 -3.75 5.25 -6.39
N GLU A 11 -4.82 5.71 -5.73
CA GLU A 11 -5.03 7.13 -5.44
C GLU A 11 -3.93 7.66 -4.51
N ALA A 12 -3.61 6.93 -3.43
CA ALA A 12 -2.56 7.32 -2.50
C ALA A 12 -1.17 7.44 -3.16
N ILE A 13 -0.86 6.56 -4.13
CA ILE A 13 0.36 6.64 -4.94
C ILE A 13 0.30 7.83 -5.89
N ALA A 14 -0.81 7.99 -6.63
CA ALA A 14 -0.96 9.05 -7.63
C ALA A 14 -0.96 10.47 -7.03
N GLU A 15 -1.45 10.62 -5.79
CA GLU A 15 -1.48 11.90 -5.06
C GLU A 15 -0.13 12.30 -4.46
N ASN A 16 0.90 11.46 -4.55
CA ASN A 16 2.25 11.80 -4.13
C ASN A 16 3.14 11.87 -5.38
N ASN A 17 3.69 13.04 -5.68
CA ASN A 17 4.49 13.25 -6.89
C ASN A 17 5.67 12.26 -7.00
N PHE A 18 6.37 12.01 -5.90
CA PHE A 18 7.51 11.10 -5.89
C PHE A 18 7.08 9.64 -6.14
N LEU A 19 6.02 9.16 -5.47
CA LEU A 19 5.52 7.79 -5.70
C LEU A 19 4.91 7.62 -7.08
N SER A 20 4.25 8.65 -7.60
CA SER A 20 3.67 8.67 -8.95
C SER A 20 4.75 8.55 -10.02
N GLU A 21 5.84 9.32 -9.91
CA GLU A 21 7.01 9.19 -10.80
C GLU A 21 7.69 7.82 -10.68
N LEU A 22 7.76 7.28 -9.46
CA LEU A 22 8.32 5.96 -9.21
C LEU A 22 7.47 4.85 -9.81
N GLU A 23 6.14 4.96 -9.75
CA GLU A 23 5.22 4.02 -10.40
C GLU A 23 5.30 4.12 -11.93
N ALA A 24 5.32 5.34 -12.48
CA ALA A 24 5.43 5.59 -13.91
C ALA A 24 6.76 5.07 -14.51
N SER A 25 7.84 5.08 -13.73
CA SER A 25 9.14 4.51 -14.12
C SER A 25 9.22 2.98 -13.94
N GLY A 26 8.16 2.35 -13.43
CA GLY A 26 8.10 0.92 -13.15
C GLY A 26 8.87 0.51 -11.90
N GLY A 27 9.18 1.46 -11.02
CA GLY A 27 9.77 1.24 -9.70
C GLY A 27 8.76 0.75 -8.67
N ILE A 28 7.46 0.97 -8.86
CA ILE A 28 6.39 0.37 -8.02
C ILE A 28 5.66 -0.72 -8.82
N VAL A 29 5.45 -1.88 -8.19
CA VAL A 29 4.67 -3.00 -8.74
C VAL A 29 3.41 -3.16 -7.89
N LEU A 30 2.25 -3.14 -8.55
CA LEU A 30 0.97 -3.44 -7.91
C LEU A 30 0.64 -4.93 -8.03
N HIS A 31 0.61 -5.62 -6.90
CA HIS A 31 0.21 -7.02 -6.82
C HIS A 31 -1.27 -7.13 -6.51
N THR A 32 -1.95 -7.96 -7.29
CA THR A 32 -3.40 -8.18 -7.22
C THR A 32 -3.76 -9.66 -7.06
N ASP A 33 -2.75 -10.52 -7.14
CA ASP A 33 -2.82 -11.97 -7.05
C ASP A 33 -2.58 -12.51 -5.63
N MET A 34 -2.06 -11.68 -4.71
CA MET A 34 -1.78 -12.05 -3.31
C MET A 34 -3.01 -12.16 -2.40
N GLY A 35 -4.22 -12.05 -2.96
CA GLY A 35 -5.50 -12.10 -2.21
C GLY A 35 -5.95 -10.74 -1.69
N TYR A 36 -5.01 -9.84 -1.45
CA TYR A 36 -5.21 -8.45 -1.05
C TYR A 36 -4.32 -7.49 -1.87
N PRO A 37 -4.65 -6.18 -1.96
CA PRO A 37 -3.83 -5.20 -2.68
C PRO A 37 -2.48 -4.97 -2.00
N VAL A 38 -1.41 -4.99 -2.79
CA VAL A 38 -0.05 -4.65 -2.33
C VAL A 38 0.65 -3.79 -3.37
N ALA A 39 1.34 -2.75 -2.92
CA ALA A 39 2.30 -1.99 -3.71
C ALA A 39 3.70 -2.34 -3.20
N GLU A 40 4.54 -2.90 -4.06
CA GLU A 40 5.92 -3.26 -3.76
C GLU A 40 6.86 -2.30 -4.47
N TYR A 41 7.88 -1.82 -3.76
CA TYR A 41 9.00 -1.16 -4.41
C TYR A 41 9.88 -2.22 -5.06
N LYS A 42 9.91 -2.21 -6.39
CA LYS A 42 10.37 -3.30 -7.24
C LYS A 42 11.75 -3.80 -6.85
N GLY A 43 11.85 -5.11 -6.62
CA GLY A 43 13.12 -5.77 -6.31
C GLY A 43 13.62 -5.49 -4.90
N THR A 44 12.72 -5.06 -4.01
CA THR A 44 12.97 -4.87 -2.59
C THR A 44 11.85 -5.52 -1.78
N ASP A 45 12.09 -5.72 -0.48
CA ASP A 45 11.05 -6.20 0.44
C ASP A 45 10.16 -5.05 1.00
N ILE A 46 10.28 -3.84 0.42
CA ILE A 46 9.56 -2.65 0.86
C ILE A 46 8.18 -2.64 0.19
N ARG A 47 7.12 -2.66 1.00
CA ARG A 47 5.75 -2.71 0.48
C ARG A 47 4.72 -2.04 1.39
N ILE A 48 3.66 -1.52 0.76
CA ILE A 48 2.41 -1.14 1.42
C ILE A 48 1.37 -2.20 1.10
N ALA A 49 0.80 -2.83 2.12
CA ALA A 49 -0.23 -3.86 1.97
C ALA A 49 -1.52 -3.46 2.68
N ILE A 50 -2.67 -3.74 2.06
CA ILE A 50 -3.99 -3.54 2.65
C ILE A 50 -4.55 -4.91 3.04
N GLU A 51 -4.17 -5.40 4.21
CA GLU A 51 -4.43 -6.76 4.66
C GLU A 51 -5.78 -6.88 5.39
N PRO A 52 -6.59 -7.90 5.12
CA PRO A 52 -7.81 -8.14 5.90
C PRO A 52 -7.45 -8.48 7.35
N ILE A 53 -8.21 -7.94 8.31
CA ILE A 53 -8.08 -8.32 9.72
C ILE A 53 -8.50 -9.79 9.92
N ASN A 54 -9.50 -10.24 9.15
CA ASN A 54 -9.95 -11.62 9.18
C ASN A 54 -9.21 -12.49 8.17
N LEU A 55 -8.16 -13.17 8.63
CA LEU A 55 -7.36 -14.09 7.81
C LEU A 55 -8.15 -15.29 7.25
N THR A 56 -9.32 -15.61 7.82
CA THR A 56 -10.21 -16.66 7.30
C THR A 56 -10.79 -16.27 5.94
N HIS A 57 -10.89 -14.96 5.66
CA HIS A 57 -11.41 -14.42 4.41
C HIS A 57 -10.41 -13.43 3.80
N MET A 58 -9.23 -13.91 3.40
CA MET A 58 -8.14 -13.08 2.84
C MET A 58 -8.50 -12.19 1.64
N ARG A 59 -9.68 -12.39 1.02
CA ARG A 59 -10.17 -11.62 -0.13
C ARG A 59 -11.26 -10.60 0.23
N ASP A 60 -11.69 -10.58 1.48
CA ASP A 60 -12.78 -9.77 1.99
C ASP A 60 -12.25 -8.74 3.01
N LEU A 61 -12.23 -7.46 2.61
CA LEU A 61 -11.85 -6.35 3.50
C LEU A 61 -13.09 -5.67 4.13
N THR A 62 -14.31 -6.16 3.88
CA THR A 62 -15.54 -5.53 4.42
C THR A 62 -15.64 -5.66 5.94
N ASN A 63 -15.03 -6.71 6.50
CA ASN A 63 -14.90 -6.92 7.94
C ASN A 63 -13.68 -6.21 8.55
N GLY A 64 -13.19 -5.16 7.88
CA GLY A 64 -12.04 -4.37 8.28
C GLY A 64 -10.71 -4.88 7.74
N TYR A 65 -9.75 -3.97 7.69
CA TYR A 65 -8.41 -4.20 7.18
C TYR A 65 -7.38 -3.34 7.91
N VAL A 66 -6.11 -3.68 7.75
CA VAL A 66 -4.98 -2.92 8.24
C VAL A 66 -4.11 -2.50 7.05
N VAL A 67 -3.69 -1.25 7.04
CA VAL A 67 -2.68 -0.75 6.11
C VAL A 67 -1.32 -0.92 6.76
N MET A 68 -0.51 -1.83 6.22
CA MET A 68 0.80 -2.20 6.74
C MET A 68 1.89 -1.67 5.81
N PHE A 69 2.76 -0.82 6.36
CA PHE A 69 4.07 -0.57 5.78
C PHE A 69 5.03 -1.65 6.25
N ARG A 70 5.66 -2.36 5.31
CA ARG A 70 6.63 -3.42 5.59
C ARG A 70 7.94 -3.07 4.90
N ASN A 71 9.02 -3.18 5.66
CA ASN A 71 10.38 -3.19 5.18
C ASN A 71 10.95 -4.54 5.60
N GLY A 72 11.62 -5.28 4.71
CA GLY A 72 12.08 -6.64 4.99
C GLY A 72 13.07 -6.73 6.16
N GLU A 73 13.50 -7.96 6.48
CA GLU A 73 14.54 -8.21 7.50
C GLU A 73 15.92 -7.67 7.09
N LEU A 74 16.13 -7.46 5.79
CA LEU A 74 17.29 -6.77 5.24
C LEU A 74 17.09 -5.27 5.48
N GLY A 75 17.72 -4.76 6.55
CA GLY A 75 17.73 -3.37 6.97
C GLY A 75 18.20 -2.39 5.91
N HIS A 76 17.39 -2.18 4.87
CA HIS A 76 17.40 -0.98 4.08
C HIS A 76 16.94 0.12 5.02
N GLU A 77 17.86 0.97 5.45
CA GLU A 77 17.53 2.23 6.09
C GLU A 77 16.74 3.05 5.05
N ILE A 78 15.41 2.96 5.12
CA ILE A 78 14.54 3.77 4.29
C ILE A 78 14.52 5.13 4.97
N GLU A 79 15.41 5.99 4.54
CA GLU A 79 15.47 7.38 4.96
C GLU A 79 15.20 8.31 3.78
N GLY A 80 14.82 9.55 4.10
CA GLY A 80 14.53 10.59 3.11
C GLY A 80 13.17 10.43 2.42
N ASP A 81 13.07 10.99 1.22
CA ASP A 81 11.81 11.26 0.53
C ASP A 81 10.94 10.01 0.31
N LEU A 82 11.56 8.83 0.13
CA LEU A 82 10.82 7.57 -0.04
C LEU A 82 10.08 7.16 1.24
N TYR A 83 10.71 7.25 2.41
CA TYR A 83 10.05 6.92 3.68
C TYR A 83 8.91 7.89 3.97
N GLU A 84 9.16 9.19 3.79
CA GLU A 84 8.15 10.22 4.01
C GLU A 84 6.96 10.03 3.08
N ALA A 85 7.21 9.84 1.78
CA ALA A 85 6.16 9.65 0.79
C ALA A 85 5.31 8.40 1.06
N LEU A 86 5.95 7.27 1.42
CA LEU A 86 5.24 6.04 1.76
C LEU A 86 4.44 6.18 3.07
N SER A 87 4.99 6.86 4.09
CA SER A 87 4.27 7.15 5.33
C SER A 87 3.03 8.01 5.06
N GLN A 88 3.16 9.07 4.24
CA GLN A 88 2.02 9.91 3.85
C GLN A 88 0.96 9.12 3.08
N ALA A 89 1.37 8.22 2.17
CA ALA A 89 0.44 7.36 1.45
C ALA A 89 -0.34 6.43 2.40
N VAL A 90 0.33 5.85 3.41
CA VAL A 90 -0.31 5.03 4.44
C VAL A 90 -1.31 5.84 5.28
N ASP A 91 -0.95 7.06 5.67
CA ASP A 91 -1.83 7.92 6.46
C ASP A 91 -3.08 8.33 5.68
N ARG A 92 -2.94 8.62 4.38
CA ARG A 92 -4.09 8.89 3.48
C ARG A 92 -5.02 7.68 3.37
N LEU A 93 -4.45 6.49 3.21
CA LEU A 93 -5.22 5.25 3.14
C LEU A 93 -6.02 5.01 4.41
N LYS A 94 -5.44 5.27 5.59
CA LYS A 94 -6.13 5.16 6.88
C LYS A 94 -7.31 6.14 7.00
N ILE A 95 -7.17 7.37 6.49
CA ILE A 95 -8.23 8.38 6.52
C ILE A 95 -9.38 8.02 5.57
N ALA A 96 -9.09 7.53 4.38
CA ALA A 96 -10.11 7.12 3.40
C ALA A 96 -11.03 6.01 3.94
N VAL A 97 -10.56 5.18 4.87
CA VAL A 97 -11.38 4.17 5.56
C VAL A 97 -12.35 4.77 6.57
N VAL A 98 -11.92 5.82 7.28
CA VAL A 98 -12.72 6.45 8.35
C VAL A 98 -13.80 7.36 7.77
N ALA A 99 -13.58 7.90 6.55
CA ALA A 99 -14.53 8.79 5.88
C ALA A 99 -15.66 8.07 5.12
N THR A 100 -15.73 6.73 5.18
CA THR A 100 -16.85 5.95 4.63
C THR A 100 -17.80 5.54 5.76
N ASP A 101 -18.58 6.50 6.25
CA ASP A 101 -19.73 6.31 7.16
C ASP A 101 -20.97 6.97 6.53
#